data_AF-E1IF47-F1
#
_entry.id   AF-E1IF47-F1
#
_cell.length_a   1.000
_cell.length_b   1.000
_cell.length_c   1.000
_cell.angle_alpha   90.00
_cell.angle_beta   90.00
_cell.angle_gamma   90.00
#
_symmetry.space_group_name_H-M   'P 1'
#
loop_
_entity.id
_entity.type
_entity.pdbx_description
1 polymer ?
#
loop_
_entity_poly.entity_id
_entity_poly.type
_entity_poly.pdbx_seq_one_letter_code
_entity_poly.pdbx_strand_id
1 'polypeptide(L)'
;MVKTVLGKVGFVLANMFVMVILHGNSKQFWPKIPYLSLKDESTGEHARLLFNTLGVVTVFQALIGRLPRERWLARGVVLAAMPAALPLIIFFGQKVLRLQGHASEVYNLSMVPILPIAAMVAEDAIAKRG
;
A
#
# COMPACT_ATOMS: atom_id res chain seq x y z
N MET A 1 19.49 15.32 -0.69
CA MET A 1 19.49 13.84 -0.64
C MET A 1 18.89 13.30 0.67
N VAL A 2 19.45 13.60 1.84
CA VAL A 2 18.95 13.11 3.15
C VAL A 2 17.51 13.55 3.43
N LYS A 3 17.15 14.82 3.21
CA LYS A 3 15.77 15.31 3.39
C LYS A 3 14.75 14.58 2.49
N THR A 4 15.16 14.23 1.26
CA THR A 4 14.35 13.49 0.29
C THR A 4 14.17 12.04 0.73
N VAL A 5 15.24 11.39 1.18
CA VAL A 5 15.19 10.01 1.71
C VAL A 5 14.35 9.95 2.99
N LEU A 6 14.48 10.93 3.88
CA LEU A 6 13.68 11.01 5.10
C LEU A 6 12.19 11.23 4.81
N GLY A 7 11.85 12.05 3.82
CA GLY A 7 10.47 12.22 3.36
C GLY A 7 9.87 10.93 2.79
N LYS A 8 10.68 10.16 2.06
CA LYS A 8 10.33 8.86 1.50
C LYS A 8 10.11 7.79 2.57
N VAL A 9 11.04 7.67 3.52
CA VAL A 9 10.90 6.77 4.68
C VAL A 9 9.67 7.16 5.50
N GLY A 10 9.46 8.47 5.73
CA GLY A 10 8.26 8.97 6.41
C GLY A 10 6.97 8.62 5.70
N PHE A 11 6.93 8.66 4.36
CA PHE A 11 5.77 8.21 3.59
C PHE A 11 5.49 6.71 3.78
N VAL A 12 6.52 5.87 3.72
CA VAL A 12 6.37 4.41 3.93
C VAL A 12 5.86 4.12 5.34
N LEU A 13 6.48 4.73 6.35
CA LEU A 13 6.06 4.56 7.75
C LEU A 13 4.64 5.07 8.01
N ALA A 14 4.27 6.22 7.45
CA ALA A 14 2.92 6.76 7.56
C ALA A 14 1.88 5.84 6.93
N ASN A 15 2.17 5.26 5.76
CA ASN A 15 1.29 4.28 5.14
C ASN A 15 1.16 3.02 5.98
N MET A 16 2.27 2.47 6.49
CA MET A 16 2.21 1.31 7.38
C MET A 16 1.37 1.59 8.62
N PHE A 17 1.55 2.76 9.25
CA PHE A 17 0.80 3.16 10.43
C PHE A 17 -0.70 3.34 10.14
N VAL A 18 -1.05 4.06 9.07
CA VAL A 18 -2.45 4.24 8.64
C VAL A 18 -3.07 2.90 8.26
N MET A 19 -2.33 2.03 7.58
CA MET A 19 -2.77 0.68 7.24
C MET A 19 -3.07 -0.13 8.50
N VAL A 20 -2.24 -0.03 9.54
CA VAL A 20 -2.48 -0.67 10.85
C VAL A 20 -3.70 -0.09 11.55
N ILE A 21 -3.97 1.22 11.47
CA ILE A 21 -5.17 1.82 12.08
C ILE A 21 -6.43 1.39 11.33
N LEU A 22 -6.41 1.48 9.99
CA LEU A 22 -7.56 1.14 9.16
C LEU A 22 -7.86 -0.37 9.15
N HIS A 23 -6.84 -1.24 9.22
CA HIS A 23 -7.02 -2.69 9.41
C HIS A 23 -7.15 -3.13 10.87
N GLY A 24 -6.64 -2.36 11.83
CA GLY A 24 -6.80 -2.66 13.26
C GLY A 24 -8.26 -2.60 13.70
N ASN A 25 -9.06 -1.79 13.00
CA ASN A 25 -10.51 -1.77 13.13
C ASN A 25 -11.20 -2.97 12.44
N SER A 26 -10.50 -3.70 11.56
CA SER A 26 -10.98 -4.92 10.90
C SER A 26 -10.46 -6.20 11.55
N LYS A 27 -10.41 -6.33 12.89
CA LYS A 27 -10.18 -7.57 13.67
C LYS A 27 -8.97 -8.49 13.32
N GLN A 28 -8.16 -8.23 12.29
CA GLN A 28 -7.41 -9.29 11.60
C GLN A 28 -5.88 -9.11 11.61
N PHE A 29 -5.34 -7.98 12.12
CA PHE A 29 -3.91 -7.70 11.97
C PHE A 29 -3.00 -7.93 13.21
N TRP A 30 -3.48 -8.26 14.44
CA TRP A 30 -2.56 -8.67 15.55
C TRP A 30 -3.25 -9.25 16.80
N PRO A 31 -2.58 -10.10 17.63
CA PRO A 31 -2.11 -11.46 17.40
C PRO A 31 -3.14 -12.49 17.90
N LYS A 32 -4.15 -12.78 17.08
CA LYS A 32 -4.65 -14.15 16.97
C LYS A 32 -4.31 -14.58 15.56
N ILE A 33 -3.17 -15.24 15.43
CA ILE A 33 -2.78 -15.95 14.20
C ILE A 33 -3.65 -17.22 14.18
N PRO A 34 -4.87 -17.11 13.69
CA PRO A 34 -5.19 -17.79 12.45
C PRO A 34 -6.09 -16.92 11.56
N TYR A 35 -5.85 -16.98 10.25
CA TYR A 35 -6.66 -16.33 9.23
C TYR A 35 -6.38 -14.84 9.02
N LEU A 36 -5.21 -14.50 8.48
CA LEU A 36 -5.13 -13.54 7.35
C LEU A 36 -5.66 -14.25 6.09
N SER A 37 -6.86 -14.80 6.21
CA SER A 37 -7.46 -15.52 5.12
C SER A 37 -8.00 -14.49 4.15
N LEU A 38 -7.31 -14.43 3.02
CA LEU A 38 -7.93 -14.19 1.72
C LEU A 38 -9.11 -15.16 1.44
N LYS A 39 -9.55 -16.04 2.38
CA LYS A 39 -10.79 -16.83 2.25
C LYS A 39 -12.05 -16.00 2.37
N ASP A 40 -12.09 -14.97 3.23
CA ASP A 40 -13.38 -14.38 3.63
C ASP A 40 -13.55 -12.89 3.27
N GLU A 41 -12.46 -12.14 3.02
CA GLU A 41 -12.55 -10.77 2.51
C GLU A 41 -12.28 -10.72 1.01
N SER A 42 -13.09 -9.94 0.31
CA SER A 42 -13.00 -9.82 -1.14
C SER A 42 -11.76 -9.03 -1.56
N THR A 43 -11.20 -9.35 -2.74
CA THR A 43 -10.16 -8.54 -3.40
C THR A 43 -10.55 -7.06 -3.50
N GLY A 44 -11.85 -6.77 -3.62
CA GLY A 44 -12.38 -5.41 -3.66
C GLY A 44 -12.24 -4.65 -2.34
N GLU A 45 -12.43 -5.31 -1.20
CA GLU A 45 -12.22 -4.70 0.13
C GLU A 45 -10.75 -4.36 0.34
N HIS A 46 -9.85 -5.25 -0.06
CA HIS A 46 -8.41 -5.03 0.00
C HIS A 46 -7.99 -3.84 -0.88
N ALA A 47 -8.53 -3.75 -2.10
CA ALA A 47 -8.28 -2.62 -2.99
C ALA A 47 -8.81 -1.31 -2.42
N ARG A 48 -10.04 -1.31 -1.87
CA ARG A 48 -10.63 -0.14 -1.21
C ARG A 48 -9.80 0.32 -0.02
N LEU A 49 -9.29 -0.62 0.77
CA LEU A 49 -8.53 -0.29 1.96
C LEU A 49 -7.13 0.24 1.58
N LEU A 50 -6.46 -0.34 0.59
CA LEU A 50 -5.22 0.23 0.04
C LEU A 50 -5.44 1.65 -0.50
N PHE A 51 -6.54 1.86 -1.25
CA PHE A 51 -6.92 3.18 -1.74
C PHE A 51 -7.11 4.18 -0.60
N ASN A 52 -7.87 3.80 0.44
CA ASN A 52 -8.11 4.65 1.61
C ASN A 52 -6.82 4.96 2.36
N THR A 53 -5.92 3.98 2.52
CA THR A 53 -4.63 4.17 3.21
C THR A 53 -3.78 5.17 2.45
N LEU A 54 -3.56 4.95 1.16
CA LEU A 54 -2.78 5.84 0.32
C LEU A 54 -3.45 7.23 0.25
N GLY A 55 -4.77 7.27 0.16
CA GLY A 55 -5.58 8.49 0.10
C GLY A 55 -5.43 9.34 1.36
N VAL A 56 -5.61 8.74 2.54
CA VAL A 56 -5.44 9.43 3.84
C VAL A 56 -4.03 9.99 3.98
N VAL A 57 -3.00 9.19 3.67
CA VAL A 57 -1.61 9.67 3.75
C VAL A 57 -1.37 10.80 2.76
N THR A 58 -1.90 10.69 1.53
CA THR A 58 -1.79 11.72 0.51
C THR A 58 -2.44 13.03 0.95
N VAL A 59 -3.66 12.97 1.45
CA VAL A 59 -4.39 14.14 1.95
C VAL A 59 -3.62 14.77 3.10
N PHE A 60 -3.16 13.97 4.06
CA PHE A 60 -2.38 14.48 5.19
C PHE A 60 -1.11 15.18 4.72
N GLN A 61 -0.33 14.56 3.80
CA GLN A 61 0.86 15.16 3.23
C GLN A 61 0.58 16.45 2.48
N ALA A 62 -0.53 16.53 1.74
CA ALA A 62 -0.96 17.75 1.07
C ALA A 62 -1.29 18.87 2.08
N LEU A 63 -2.00 18.53 3.17
CA LEU A 63 -2.38 19.48 4.22
C LEU A 63 -1.18 20.05 4.97
N ILE A 64 -0.15 19.23 5.24
CA ILE A 64 1.07 19.69 5.95
C ILE A 64 2.16 20.24 5.00
N GLY A 65 1.83 20.49 3.73
CA GLY A 65 2.76 21.05 2.73
C GLY A 65 3.91 20.12 2.35
N ARG A 66 3.78 18.81 2.57
CA ARG A 66 4.79 17.78 2.25
C ARG A 66 4.58 17.13 0.87
N LEU A 67 3.52 17.48 0.15
CA LEU A 67 3.29 17.05 -1.25
C LEU A 67 3.38 18.26 -2.22
N PRO A 68 4.51 18.42 -2.92
CA PRO A 68 4.69 19.48 -3.92
C PRO A 68 3.64 19.38 -5.03
N ARG A 69 3.12 20.52 -5.52
CA ARG A 69 2.03 20.55 -6.52
C ARG A 69 2.42 19.87 -7.83
N GLU A 70 3.70 19.92 -8.19
CA GLU A 70 4.27 19.27 -9.38
C GLU A 70 4.10 17.75 -9.32
N ARG A 71 3.98 17.17 -8.12
CA ARG A 71 3.80 15.73 -7.91
C ARG A 71 2.34 15.29 -7.79
N TRP A 72 1.37 16.20 -7.85
CA TRP A 72 -0.05 15.85 -7.64
C TRP A 72 -0.59 14.90 -8.72
N LEU A 73 -0.22 15.11 -9.98
CA LEU A 73 -0.62 14.22 -11.07
C LEU A 73 -0.01 12.82 -10.91
N ALA A 74 1.30 12.75 -10.67
CA ALA A 74 1.99 11.48 -10.41
C ALA A 74 1.37 10.75 -9.21
N ARG A 75 1.04 11.48 -8.14
CA ARG A 75 0.36 10.95 -6.95
C ARG A 75 -1.03 10.42 -7.27
N GLY A 76 -1.82 11.16 -8.03
CA GLY A 76 -3.16 10.73 -8.46
C GLY A 76 -3.13 9.45 -9.29
N VAL A 77 -2.16 9.33 -10.21
CA VAL A 77 -1.95 8.10 -10.99
C VAL A 77 -1.59 6.93 -10.08
N VAL A 78 -0.69 7.12 -9.11
CA VAL A 78 -0.32 6.07 -8.15
C VAL A 78 -1.50 5.65 -7.27
N LEU A 79 -2.33 6.61 -6.83
CA LEU A 79 -3.54 6.33 -6.05
C LEU A 79 -4.54 5.45 -6.81
N ALA A 80 -4.63 5.59 -8.14
CA ALA A 80 -5.48 4.72 -8.95
C ALA A 80 -4.80 3.38 -9.28
N ALA A 81 -3.51 3.42 -9.65
CA ALA A 81 -2.80 2.26 -10.16
C ALA A 81 -2.49 1.20 -9.10
N MET A 82 -2.13 1.62 -7.87
CA MET A 82 -1.77 0.66 -6.81
C MET A 82 -2.94 -0.23 -6.39
N PRO A 83 -4.14 0.31 -6.08
CA PRO A 83 -5.32 -0.51 -5.81
C PRO A 83 -5.76 -1.35 -7.00
N ALA A 84 -5.67 -0.82 -8.22
CA ALA A 84 -6.02 -1.57 -9.43
C ALA A 84 -5.08 -2.76 -9.70
N ALA A 85 -3.84 -2.72 -9.20
CA ALA A 85 -2.87 -3.80 -9.35
C ALA A 85 -3.06 -4.95 -8.34
N LEU A 86 -3.75 -4.73 -7.22
CA LEU A 86 -3.97 -5.73 -6.17
C LEU A 86 -4.55 -7.07 -6.67
N PRO A 87 -5.60 -7.09 -7.52
CA PRO A 87 -6.12 -8.34 -8.08
C PRO A 87 -5.06 -9.16 -8.81
N LEU A 88 -4.19 -8.48 -9.57
CA LEU A 88 -3.11 -9.12 -10.32
C LEU A 88 -2.01 -9.66 -9.38
N ILE A 89 -1.65 -8.89 -8.35
CA ILE A 89 -0.67 -9.28 -7.34
C ILE A 89 -1.16 -10.52 -6.57
N ILE A 90 -2.41 -10.51 -6.13
CA ILE A 90 -3.03 -11.66 -5.44
C ILE A 90 -3.10 -12.87 -6.37
N PHE A 91 -3.53 -12.68 -7.62
CA PHE A 91 -3.53 -13.75 -8.63
C PHE A 91 -2.14 -14.36 -8.80
N PHE A 92 -1.10 -13.52 -8.91
CA PHE A 92 0.26 -14.00 -9.06
C PHE A 92 0.72 -14.83 -7.85
N GLY A 93 0.48 -14.35 -6.63
CA GLY A 93 0.80 -15.09 -5.41
C GLY A 93 0.08 -16.45 -5.31
N GLN A 94 -1.21 -16.49 -5.62
CA GLN A 94 -2.03 -17.69 -5.45
C GLN A 94 -1.93 -18.68 -6.62
N LYS A 95 -1.91 -18.21 -7.87
CA LYS A 95 -2.01 -19.07 -9.06
C LYS A 95 -0.67 -19.34 -9.72
N VAL A 96 0.24 -18.37 -9.74
CA VAL A 96 1.56 -18.52 -10.36
C VAL A 96 2.55 -19.11 -9.36
N LEU A 97 2.68 -18.46 -8.20
CA LEU A 97 3.59 -18.91 -7.14
C LEU A 97 3.01 -20.05 -6.30
N ARG A 98 1.71 -20.37 -6.47
CA ARG A 98 1.00 -21.43 -5.75
C ARG A 98 1.22 -21.37 -4.24
N LEU A 99 1.31 -20.15 -3.69
CA LEU A 99 1.58 -19.96 -2.27
C LEU A 99 0.39 -20.46 -1.45
N GLN A 100 0.65 -21.34 -0.50
CA GLN A 100 -0.36 -21.92 0.39
C GLN A 100 0.10 -21.83 1.84
N GLY A 101 -0.89 -21.81 2.75
CA GLY A 101 -0.65 -21.76 4.20
C GLY A 101 0.28 -20.62 4.58
N HIS A 102 1.30 -20.93 5.37
CA HIS A 102 2.24 -19.94 5.92
C HIS A 102 2.97 -19.10 4.86
N ALA A 103 3.28 -19.67 3.69
CA ALA A 103 3.96 -18.92 2.63
C ALA A 103 3.09 -17.80 2.05
N SER A 104 1.76 -18.01 1.99
CA SER A 104 0.82 -16.97 1.58
C SER A 104 0.70 -15.86 2.63
N GLU A 105 0.84 -16.20 3.92
CA GLU A 105 0.79 -15.22 5.01
C GLU A 105 2.02 -14.32 4.98
N VAL A 106 3.21 -14.91 4.85
CA VAL A 106 4.47 -14.15 4.71
C VAL A 106 4.42 -13.25 3.48
N TYR A 107 3.89 -13.75 2.37
CA TYR A 107 3.69 -12.95 1.16
C TYR A 107 2.78 -11.74 1.43
N ASN A 108 1.61 -11.95 2.02
CA ASN A 108 0.67 -10.86 2.34
C ASN A 108 1.27 -9.84 3.33
N LEU A 109 1.96 -10.31 4.37
CA LEU A 109 2.64 -9.45 5.34
C LEU A 109 3.74 -8.61 4.68
N SER A 110 4.49 -9.19 3.74
CA SER A 110 5.52 -8.48 2.99
C SER A 110 4.94 -7.36 2.12
N MET A 111 3.67 -7.47 1.69
CA MET A 111 3.01 -6.43 0.89
C MET A 111 2.79 -5.13 1.68
N VAL A 112 2.72 -5.19 3.02
CA VAL A 112 2.51 -4.00 3.87
C VAL A 112 3.62 -2.95 3.70
N PRO A 113 4.92 -3.29 3.75
CA PRO A 113 5.99 -2.36 3.41
C PRO A 113 6.25 -2.26 1.89
N ILE A 114 6.04 -3.33 1.12
CA ILE A 114 6.37 -3.35 -0.31
C ILE A 114 5.45 -2.43 -1.12
N LEU A 115 4.14 -2.41 -0.85
CA LEU A 115 3.18 -1.59 -1.61
C LEU A 115 3.46 -0.08 -1.48
N PRO A 116 3.71 0.50 -0.29
CA PRO A 116 4.12 1.90 -0.17
C PRO A 116 5.46 2.21 -0.85
N ILE A 117 6.42 1.28 -0.81
CA ILE A 117 7.69 1.44 -1.53
C ILE A 117 7.46 1.46 -3.04
N ALA A 118 6.66 0.52 -3.56
CA ALA A 118 6.30 0.45 -4.97
C ALA A 118 5.55 1.70 -5.42
N ALA A 119 4.61 2.20 -4.62
CA ALA A 119 3.89 3.45 -4.86
C ALA A 119 4.84 4.64 -5.00
N MET A 120 5.83 4.75 -4.13
CA MET A 120 6.85 5.80 -4.17
C MET A 120 7.77 5.68 -5.40
N VAL A 121 8.21 4.47 -5.73
CA VAL A 121 9.03 4.23 -6.93
C VAL A 121 8.25 4.57 -8.20
N ALA A 122 6.98 4.18 -8.27
CA ALA A 122 6.09 4.50 -9.37
C ALA A 122 5.87 6.02 -9.49
N GLU A 123 5.62 6.71 -8.37
CA GLU A 123 5.47 8.16 -8.36
C GLU A 123 6.72 8.87 -8.91
N ASP A 124 7.91 8.48 -8.45
CA ASP A 124 9.16 9.06 -8.94
C ASP A 124 9.41 8.75 -10.41
N ALA A 125 9.02 7.56 -10.88
CA ALA A 125 9.15 7.20 -12.29
C ALA A 125 8.21 8.02 -13.18
N ILE A 126 6.98 8.29 -12.71
CA ILE A 126 5.99 9.11 -13.42
C ILE A 126 6.43 10.58 -13.40
N ALA A 127 6.84 11.09 -12.24
CA ALA A 127 7.28 12.48 -12.08
C ALA A 127 8.59 12.81 -12.82
N LYS A 128 9.35 11.81 -13.26
CA LYS A 128 10.52 12.00 -14.14
C LYS A 128 10.17 12.02 -15.64
N ARG A 129 8.98 11.54 -16.00
CA ARG A 129 8.52 11.41 -17.40
C ARG A 129 7.59 12.54 -17.84
N GLY A 130 6.95 13.23 -16.89
CA GLY A 130 6.17 14.46 -17.12
C GLY A 130 6.99 15.68 -16.74
#